data_AF-A0A4R8IIB7-F1
#
_entry.id   AF-A0A4R8IIB7-F1
#
_cell.length_a   1.000
_cell.length_b   1.000
_cell.length_c   1.000
_cell.angle_alpha   90.00
_cell.angle_beta   90.00
_cell.angle_gamma   90.00
#
_symmetry.space_group_name_H-M   'P 1'
#
loop_
_entity.id
_entity.type
_entity.pdbx_description
1 polymer ?
#
loop_
_entity_poly.entity_id
_entity_poly.type
_entity_poly.pdbx_seq_one_letter_code
_entity_poly.pdbx_strand_id
1 'polypeptide(L)'
;MDNLEYSTAALEAKALFYNKKAVLYVEGIDDPLFWYEFTSKLSLDLHIEEIGGGENLEKIIDKIIEDDARIYVALDRDYLDFYDEEVKQRYIHDRVLLTYGHSIENTLYNSKILNEVIKSYVRVTDFDKIQEIEECFQMFEQDVKNLLIFDILSNKFNSSVKILGDSCMRHLKSAKSLNLCPNKILSYIQDLPINYANELKIDIENKIDNSDKTISQIIKGHYLTSFVINLIKSYIKRFRNKEITFSNDNLYSSIIDKIFFIEDLDEYKHYLNECSKINYA
;
A
#
# COMPACT_ATOMS: atom_id res chain seq x y z
N MET A 1 -16.75 7.02 -23.43
CA MET A 1 -15.91 8.21 -23.18
C MET A 1 -14.65 7.98 -23.99
N ASP A 2 -14.27 8.92 -24.84
CA ASP A 2 -13.07 8.79 -25.65
C ASP A 2 -11.85 8.76 -24.72
N ASN A 3 -11.09 7.66 -24.75
CA ASN A 3 -9.79 7.57 -24.09
C ASN A 3 -8.84 8.52 -24.82
N LEU A 4 -8.70 9.73 -24.29
CA LEU A 4 -7.67 10.67 -24.71
C LEU A 4 -6.31 10.11 -24.31
N GLU A 5 -5.61 9.49 -25.25
CA GLU A 5 -4.21 9.11 -25.07
C GLU A 5 -3.32 10.33 -25.35
N TYR A 6 -2.62 10.80 -24.33
CA TYR A 6 -1.70 11.92 -24.45
C TYR A 6 -0.41 11.49 -25.16
N SER A 7 0.06 12.30 -26.11
CA SER A 7 1.39 12.13 -26.69
C SER A 7 2.48 12.39 -25.64
N THR A 8 3.69 11.83 -25.85
CA THR A 8 4.83 12.03 -24.95
C THR A 8 5.15 13.51 -24.75
N ALA A 9 5.15 14.30 -25.84
CA ALA A 9 5.30 15.74 -25.78
C ALA A 9 4.21 16.45 -24.96
N ALA A 10 2.97 15.96 -24.98
CA ALA A 10 1.88 16.55 -24.18
C ALA A 10 2.07 16.25 -22.68
N LEU A 11 2.52 15.04 -22.33
CA LEU A 11 2.83 14.66 -20.95
C LEU A 11 4.00 15.49 -20.40
N GLU A 12 5.07 15.65 -21.18
CA GLU A 12 6.25 16.43 -20.79
C GLU A 12 5.94 17.93 -20.68
N ALA A 13 5.16 18.49 -21.61
CA ALA A 13 4.77 19.90 -21.57
C ALA A 13 3.89 20.25 -20.36
N LYS A 14 3.29 19.25 -19.70
CA LYS A 14 2.38 19.46 -18.57
C LYS A 14 3.07 20.14 -17.38
N ALA A 15 4.34 19.83 -17.12
CA ALA A 15 5.12 20.51 -16.08
C ALA A 15 5.18 22.03 -16.29
N LEU A 16 5.31 22.46 -17.55
CA LEU A 16 5.37 23.89 -17.92
C LEU A 16 4.07 24.62 -17.60
N PHE A 17 2.92 23.99 -17.83
CA PHE A 17 1.61 24.58 -17.53
C PHE A 17 1.45 24.88 -16.03
N TYR A 18 2.01 24.04 -15.16
CA TYR A 18 1.98 24.22 -13.72
C TYR A 18 3.17 25.01 -13.17
N ASN A 19 4.06 25.53 -14.04
CA ASN A 19 5.30 26.20 -13.67
C ASN A 19 6.16 25.34 -12.72
N LYS A 20 6.33 24.06 -13.10
CA LYS A 20 7.12 23.03 -12.41
C LYS A 20 8.22 22.49 -13.32
N LYS A 21 9.22 21.83 -12.73
CA LYS A 21 10.33 21.23 -13.50
C LYS A 21 10.00 19.86 -14.08
N ALA A 22 9.14 19.09 -13.41
CA ALA A 22 8.70 17.79 -13.90
C ALA A 22 7.31 17.44 -13.36
N VAL A 23 6.71 16.38 -13.92
CA VAL A 23 5.47 15.77 -13.42
C VAL A 23 5.78 14.40 -12.82
N LEU A 24 5.17 14.12 -11.68
CA LEU A 24 5.09 12.79 -11.08
C LEU A 24 3.65 12.30 -11.18
N TYR A 25 3.42 11.28 -12.00
CA TYR A 25 2.12 10.62 -12.10
C TYR A 25 1.98 9.53 -11.04
N VAL A 26 0.82 9.45 -10.42
CA VAL A 26 0.52 8.49 -9.35
C VAL A 26 -0.82 7.79 -9.60
N GLU A 27 -1.08 6.68 -8.91
CA GLU A 27 -2.19 5.79 -9.25
C GLU A 27 -3.54 6.35 -8.79
N GLY A 28 -3.63 6.60 -7.48
CA GLY A 28 -4.88 6.89 -6.79
C GLY A 28 -4.93 8.27 -6.16
N ILE A 29 -6.11 8.63 -5.68
CA ILE A 29 -6.41 9.96 -5.12
C ILE A 29 -5.66 10.26 -3.82
N ASP A 30 -5.26 9.22 -3.09
CA ASP A 30 -4.54 9.31 -1.82
C ASP A 30 -3.02 9.44 -2.04
N ASP A 31 -2.51 9.13 -3.23
CA ASP A 31 -1.07 9.09 -3.50
C ASP A 31 -0.42 10.48 -3.60
N PRO A 32 -1.04 11.54 -4.19
CA PRO A 32 -0.38 12.81 -4.38
C PRO A 32 0.12 13.42 -3.07
N LEU A 33 -0.70 13.37 -2.01
CA LEU A 33 -0.31 13.89 -0.69
C LEU A 33 0.78 13.03 -0.06
N PHE A 34 0.70 11.70 -0.19
CA PHE A 34 1.74 10.79 0.28
C PHE A 34 3.11 11.08 -0.34
N TRP A 35 3.17 11.15 -1.67
CA TRP A 35 4.43 11.44 -2.37
C TRP A 35 4.90 12.88 -2.16
N TYR A 36 3.98 13.83 -1.95
CA TYR A 36 4.34 15.21 -1.60
C TYR A 36 5.15 15.28 -0.29
N GLU A 37 4.82 14.48 0.71
CA GLU A 37 5.54 14.45 1.99
C GLU A 37 7.03 14.15 1.82
N PHE A 38 7.40 13.23 0.92
CA PHE A 38 8.82 12.88 0.69
C PHE A 38 9.51 13.80 -0.30
N THR A 39 8.84 14.13 -1.41
CA THR A 39 9.40 15.01 -2.45
C THR A 39 9.67 16.42 -1.93
N SER A 40 8.83 16.93 -1.02
CA SER A 40 9.02 18.23 -0.37
C SER A 40 10.26 18.28 0.54
N LYS A 41 10.62 17.17 1.22
CA LYS A 41 11.83 17.08 2.06
C LYS A 41 13.10 17.22 1.24
N LEU A 42 13.06 16.76 -0.01
CA LEU A 42 14.14 16.90 -0.98
C LEU A 42 14.07 18.22 -1.78
N SER A 43 13.11 19.10 -1.47
CA SER A 43 12.88 20.37 -2.17
C SER A 43 12.71 20.19 -3.69
N LEU A 44 12.05 19.10 -4.09
CA LEU A 44 11.77 18.83 -5.49
C LEU A 44 10.62 19.73 -5.98
N ASP A 45 10.82 20.35 -7.15
CA ASP A 45 9.85 21.21 -7.81
C ASP A 45 9.02 20.44 -8.84
N LEU A 46 8.01 19.73 -8.32
CA LEU A 46 7.17 18.80 -9.08
C LEU A 46 5.71 19.25 -9.11
N HIS A 47 5.01 18.85 -10.18
CA HIS A 47 3.56 18.70 -10.20
C HIS A 47 3.25 17.22 -9.96
N ILE A 48 2.42 16.91 -8.96
CA ILE A 48 2.02 15.52 -8.67
C ILE A 48 0.55 15.35 -9.04
N GLU A 49 0.23 14.31 -9.81
CA GLU A 49 -1.11 14.13 -10.36
C GLU A 49 -1.54 12.66 -10.42
N GLU A 50 -2.75 12.37 -9.94
CA GLU A 50 -3.39 11.08 -10.11
C GLU A 50 -3.85 10.87 -11.56
N ILE A 51 -3.78 9.64 -12.06
CA ILE A 51 -4.24 9.29 -13.41
C ILE A 51 -5.38 8.25 -13.43
N GLY A 52 -5.89 7.87 -12.26
CA GLY A 52 -7.11 7.08 -12.13
C GLY A 52 -6.92 5.58 -12.40
N GLY A 53 -5.83 5.00 -11.89
CA GLY A 53 -5.62 3.54 -11.83
C GLY A 53 -4.40 3.00 -12.60
N GLY A 54 -3.94 1.82 -12.18
CA GLY A 54 -2.73 1.17 -12.67
C GLY A 54 -2.67 0.92 -14.18
N GLU A 55 -3.79 0.66 -14.85
CA GLU A 55 -3.82 0.49 -16.32
C GLU A 55 -3.34 1.73 -17.07
N ASN A 56 -3.62 2.93 -16.54
CA ASN A 56 -3.12 4.17 -17.12
C ASN A 56 -1.64 4.39 -16.79
N LEU A 57 -1.17 3.90 -15.63
CA LEU A 57 0.24 4.01 -15.24
C LEU A 57 1.11 3.12 -16.12
N GLU A 58 0.64 1.92 -16.45
CA GLU A 58 1.34 1.01 -17.36
C GLU A 58 1.60 1.66 -18.73
N LYS A 59 0.62 2.39 -19.27
CA LYS A 59 0.80 3.13 -20.53
C LYS A 59 1.84 4.24 -20.42
N ILE A 60 1.98 4.85 -19.25
CA ILE A 60 3.01 5.87 -18.99
C ILE A 60 4.38 5.22 -18.84
N ILE A 61 4.45 4.06 -18.17
CA ILE A 61 5.68 3.26 -18.05
C ILE A 61 6.17 2.83 -19.44
N ASP A 62 5.27 2.39 -20.33
CA ASP A 62 5.62 2.08 -21.71
C ASP A 62 6.28 3.28 -22.41
N LYS A 63 5.73 4.49 -22.27
CA LYS A 63 6.34 5.71 -22.84
C LYS A 63 7.70 6.03 -22.23
N ILE A 64 7.88 5.79 -20.93
CA ILE A 64 9.18 6.00 -20.27
C ILE A 64 10.22 5.05 -20.87
N ILE A 65 9.87 3.77 -21.04
CA ILE A 65 10.79 2.71 -21.47
C ILE A 65 11.05 2.78 -22.98
N GLU A 66 10.01 2.98 -23.79
CA GLU A 66 10.08 2.92 -25.25
C GLU A 66 10.48 4.26 -25.89
N ASP A 67 9.97 5.38 -25.34
CA ASP A 67 10.16 6.72 -25.92
C ASP A 67 11.17 7.59 -25.15
N ASP A 68 11.78 7.08 -24.06
CA ASP A 68 12.62 7.86 -23.13
C ASP A 68 11.90 9.11 -22.58
N ALA A 69 10.59 9.02 -22.34
CA ALA A 69 9.78 10.13 -21.86
C ALA A 69 10.34 10.73 -20.55
N ARG A 70 10.45 12.06 -20.51
CA ARG A 70 10.97 12.84 -19.36
C ARG A 70 9.90 13.15 -18.33
N ILE A 71 9.24 12.09 -17.86
CA ILE A 71 8.19 12.11 -16.84
C ILE A 71 8.50 11.05 -15.79
N TYR A 72 7.98 11.27 -14.58
CA TYR A 72 8.13 10.33 -13.48
C TYR A 72 6.81 9.65 -13.20
N VAL A 73 6.87 8.41 -12.74
CA VAL A 73 5.72 7.66 -12.27
C VAL A 73 6.03 7.07 -10.90
N ALA A 74 5.06 7.10 -10.00
CA ALA A 74 5.10 6.33 -8.78
C ALA A 74 3.92 5.37 -8.73
N LEU A 75 4.18 4.14 -8.30
CA LEU A 75 3.19 3.08 -8.26
C LEU A 75 3.39 2.17 -7.05
N ASP A 76 2.33 1.43 -6.75
CA ASP A 76 2.34 0.38 -5.77
C ASP A 76 3.26 -0.78 -6.20
N ARG A 77 3.97 -1.37 -5.24
CA ARG A 77 4.82 -2.55 -5.47
C ARG A 77 4.01 -3.81 -5.73
N ASP A 78 2.76 -3.84 -5.27
CA ASP A 78 1.89 -5.01 -5.32
C ASP A 78 2.60 -6.29 -4.83
N TYR A 79 2.72 -7.28 -5.71
CA TYR A 79 3.42 -8.54 -5.47
C TYR A 79 4.68 -8.70 -6.33
N LEU A 80 5.25 -7.57 -6.78
CA LEU A 80 6.41 -7.56 -7.67
C LEU A 80 7.57 -8.41 -7.13
N ASP A 81 7.82 -8.36 -5.82
CA ASP A 81 8.87 -9.14 -5.14
C ASP A 81 8.73 -10.68 -5.34
N PHE A 82 7.51 -11.16 -5.64
CA PHE A 82 7.18 -12.58 -5.84
C PHE A 82 7.11 -13.01 -7.32
N TYR A 83 7.24 -12.07 -8.23
CA TYR A 83 7.25 -12.33 -9.67
C TYR A 83 8.64 -12.77 -10.15
N ASP A 84 8.69 -13.22 -11.39
CA ASP A 84 9.95 -13.63 -12.02
C ASP A 84 10.76 -12.39 -12.40
N GLU A 85 12.09 -12.51 -12.42
CA GLU A 85 13.00 -11.36 -12.60
C GLU A 85 12.77 -10.58 -13.90
N GLU A 86 12.31 -11.26 -14.97
CA GLU A 86 11.95 -10.62 -16.23
C GLU A 86 10.84 -9.56 -16.05
N VAL A 87 9.83 -9.88 -15.24
CA VAL A 87 8.72 -8.95 -14.94
C VAL A 87 9.23 -7.81 -14.05
N LYS A 88 10.06 -8.13 -13.04
CA LYS A 88 10.63 -7.12 -12.14
C LYS A 88 11.46 -6.08 -12.87
N GLN A 89 12.27 -6.51 -13.83
CA GLN A 89 13.24 -5.66 -14.50
C GLN A 89 12.59 -4.48 -15.22
N ARG A 90 11.34 -4.62 -15.67
CA ARG A 90 10.56 -3.54 -16.30
C ARG A 90 10.35 -2.33 -15.37
N TYR A 91 10.21 -2.57 -14.07
CA TYR A 91 9.95 -1.53 -13.07
C TYR A 91 11.23 -0.99 -12.43
N ILE A 92 12.40 -1.52 -12.80
CA ILE A 92 13.70 -1.03 -12.38
C ILE A 92 14.14 0.06 -13.36
N HIS A 93 13.68 1.28 -13.12
CA HIS A 93 14.00 2.44 -13.96
C HIS A 93 14.15 3.72 -13.10
N ASP A 94 15.02 4.64 -13.51
CA ASP A 94 15.29 5.89 -12.77
C ASP A 94 14.09 6.86 -12.72
N ARG A 95 13.07 6.59 -13.53
CA ARG A 95 11.82 7.38 -13.59
C ARG A 95 10.60 6.64 -13.06
N VAL A 96 10.80 5.44 -12.48
CA VAL A 96 9.76 4.61 -11.87
C VAL A 96 10.06 4.49 -10.38
N LEU A 97 9.16 5.03 -9.56
CA LEU A 97 9.24 5.05 -8.11
C LEU A 97 8.30 4.00 -7.54
N LEU A 98 8.80 3.15 -6.64
CA LEU A 98 8.00 2.08 -6.06
C LEU A 98 7.70 2.34 -4.59
N THR A 99 6.51 1.96 -4.12
CA THR A 99 6.25 1.89 -2.68
C THR A 99 7.15 0.86 -1.99
N TYR A 100 7.33 1.01 -0.67
CA TYR A 100 8.17 0.10 0.11
C TYR A 100 7.53 -1.28 0.20
N GLY A 101 6.32 -1.34 0.75
CA GLY A 101 5.48 -2.53 0.81
C GLY A 101 4.54 -2.60 -0.39
N HIS A 102 3.47 -3.38 -0.28
CA HIS A 102 2.48 -3.58 -1.34
C HIS A 102 1.90 -2.25 -1.84
N SER A 103 1.42 -1.39 -0.93
CA SER A 103 0.91 -0.05 -1.24
C SER A 103 1.30 1.01 -0.19
N ILE A 104 0.88 2.26 -0.40
CA ILE A 104 1.11 3.34 0.58
C ILE A 104 0.47 3.04 1.95
N GLU A 105 -0.69 2.37 1.98
CA GLU A 105 -1.37 2.02 3.23
C GLU A 105 -0.51 1.13 4.13
N ASN A 106 0.25 0.21 3.53
CA ASN A 106 1.14 -0.68 4.24
C ASN A 106 2.25 0.08 4.99
N THR A 107 2.61 1.28 4.53
CA THR A 107 3.54 2.17 5.23
C THR A 107 2.81 3.01 6.28
N LEU A 108 1.65 3.55 5.92
CA LEU A 108 0.86 4.44 6.77
C LEU A 108 0.30 3.73 8.02
N TYR A 109 0.05 2.42 7.94
CA TYR A 109 -0.49 1.62 9.03
C TYR A 109 0.60 1.09 9.98
N ASN A 110 1.46 2.00 10.44
CA ASN A 110 2.52 1.72 11.40
C ASN A 110 2.04 1.87 12.86
N SER A 111 2.57 1.06 13.78
CA SER A 111 2.21 1.07 15.21
C SER A 111 2.39 2.44 15.88
N LYS A 112 3.45 3.17 15.54
CA LYS A 112 3.73 4.52 16.08
C LYS A 112 2.68 5.53 15.62
N ILE A 113 2.36 5.53 14.32
CA ILE A 113 1.33 6.40 13.73
C ILE A 113 -0.04 6.08 14.35
N LEU A 114 -0.41 4.80 14.41
CA LEU A 114 -1.69 4.36 14.93
C LEU A 114 -1.85 4.69 16.42
N ASN A 115 -0.78 4.60 17.20
CA ASN A 115 -0.78 5.04 18.60
C ASN A 115 -1.22 6.50 18.73
N GLU A 116 -0.65 7.39 17.90
CA GLU A 116 -0.95 8.83 17.96
C GLU A 116 -2.34 9.20 17.41
N VAL A 117 -2.82 8.46 16.39
CA VAL A 117 -4.22 8.56 15.96
C VAL A 117 -5.16 8.19 17.10
N ILE A 118 -4.96 7.01 17.70
CA ILE A 118 -5.81 6.53 18.78
C ILE A 118 -5.75 7.50 19.96
N LYS A 119 -4.56 7.96 20.36
CA LYS A 119 -4.34 8.97 21.41
C LYS A 119 -5.18 10.22 21.20
N SER A 120 -5.19 10.76 19.99
CA SER A 120 -5.97 11.95 19.62
C SER A 120 -7.47 11.72 19.80
N TYR A 121 -7.96 10.52 19.45
CA TYR A 121 -9.36 10.14 19.66
C TYR A 121 -9.71 9.85 21.12
N VAL A 122 -8.80 9.22 21.88
CA VAL A 122 -9.05 8.87 23.30
C VAL A 122 -8.91 10.06 24.25
N ARG A 123 -8.18 11.11 23.83
CA ARG A 123 -7.92 12.35 24.58
C ARG A 123 -7.20 12.09 25.90
N VAL A 124 -6.18 11.23 25.85
CA VAL A 124 -5.32 10.87 26.99
C VAL A 124 -3.90 11.32 26.66
N THR A 125 -3.24 12.01 27.59
CA THR A 125 -1.88 12.52 27.39
C THR A 125 -0.83 11.40 27.45
N ASP A 126 -1.01 10.46 28.37
CA ASP A 126 -0.08 9.35 28.63
C ASP A 126 -0.55 8.07 27.93
N PHE A 127 -0.86 8.17 26.64
CA PHE A 127 -1.28 7.03 25.83
C PHE A 127 -0.07 6.42 25.11
N ASP A 128 0.34 5.24 25.58
CA ASP A 128 1.36 4.42 24.94
C ASP A 128 0.86 2.96 24.88
N LYS A 129 0.57 2.52 23.66
CA LYS A 129 0.06 1.19 23.31
C LYS A 129 0.76 0.63 22.07
N ILE A 130 1.95 1.13 21.73
CA ILE A 130 2.70 0.70 20.54
C ILE A 130 2.88 -0.82 20.54
N GLN A 131 3.38 -1.38 21.64
CA GLN A 131 3.57 -2.83 21.80
C GLN A 131 2.27 -3.64 21.65
N GLU A 132 1.16 -3.15 22.21
CA GLU A 132 -0.14 -3.85 22.15
C GLU A 132 -0.74 -3.78 20.72
N ILE A 133 -0.47 -2.70 20.00
CA ILE A 133 -0.82 -2.57 18.58
C ILE A 133 -0.01 -3.57 17.75
N GLU A 134 1.30 -3.66 17.97
CA GLU A 134 2.18 -4.62 17.28
C GLU A 134 1.76 -6.07 17.51
N GLU A 135 1.37 -6.42 18.74
CA GLU A 135 0.82 -7.75 19.05
C GLU A 135 -0.47 -8.04 18.26
N CYS A 136 -1.34 -7.03 18.09
CA CYS A 136 -2.54 -7.18 17.26
C CYS A 136 -2.19 -7.43 15.79
N PHE A 137 -1.18 -6.73 15.25
CA PHE A 137 -0.68 -6.96 13.90
C PHE A 137 -0.10 -8.37 13.75
N GLN A 138 0.75 -8.81 14.67
CA GLN A 138 1.35 -10.15 14.64
C GLN A 138 0.29 -11.26 14.62
N MET A 139 -0.77 -11.13 15.43
CA MET A 139 -1.89 -12.09 15.42
C MET A 139 -2.65 -12.08 14.09
N PHE A 140 -2.92 -10.89 13.54
CA PHE A 140 -3.59 -10.73 12.25
C PHE A 140 -2.75 -11.31 11.09
N GLU A 141 -1.44 -11.07 11.12
CA GLU A 141 -0.48 -11.57 10.14
C GLU A 141 -0.41 -13.11 10.11
N GLN A 142 -0.37 -13.74 11.29
CA GLN A 142 -0.42 -15.20 11.41
C GLN A 142 -1.68 -15.79 10.78
N ASP A 143 -2.83 -15.15 11.02
CA ASP A 143 -4.10 -15.63 10.48
C ASP A 143 -4.22 -15.39 8.95
N VAL A 144 -3.67 -14.30 8.41
CA VAL A 144 -3.82 -13.93 6.99
C VAL A 144 -2.82 -14.61 6.07
N LYS A 145 -1.70 -15.15 6.59
CA LYS A 145 -0.62 -15.77 5.80
C LYS A 145 -1.14 -16.75 4.74
N ASN A 146 -2.06 -17.63 5.12
CA ASN A 146 -2.65 -18.59 4.18
C ASN A 146 -3.41 -17.92 3.03
N LEU A 147 -4.17 -16.86 3.30
CA LEU A 147 -4.85 -16.11 2.25
C LEU A 147 -3.86 -15.39 1.34
N LEU A 148 -2.80 -14.82 1.91
CA LEU A 148 -1.76 -14.11 1.18
C LEU A 148 -1.08 -15.01 0.14
N ILE A 149 -0.76 -16.26 0.50
CA ILE A 149 -0.17 -17.22 -0.44
C ILE A 149 -1.06 -17.41 -1.68
N PHE A 150 -2.37 -17.60 -1.48
CA PHE A 150 -3.29 -17.76 -2.59
C PHE A 150 -3.48 -16.45 -3.38
N ASP A 151 -3.46 -15.29 -2.73
CA ASP A 151 -3.61 -14.00 -3.42
C ASP A 151 -2.41 -13.69 -4.31
N ILE A 152 -1.19 -13.93 -3.83
CA ILE A 152 0.04 -13.81 -4.62
C ILE A 152 0.00 -14.74 -5.84
N LEU A 153 -0.37 -16.00 -5.65
CA LEU A 153 -0.49 -16.96 -6.75
C LEU A 153 -1.58 -16.55 -7.76
N SER A 154 -2.71 -16.04 -7.27
CA SER A 154 -3.80 -15.56 -8.11
C SER A 154 -3.36 -14.42 -9.01
N ASN A 155 -2.65 -13.43 -8.43
CA ASN A 155 -2.11 -12.30 -9.17
C ASN A 155 -0.99 -12.73 -10.14
N LYS A 156 -0.04 -13.56 -9.69
CA LYS A 156 1.08 -14.06 -10.51
C LYS A 156 0.61 -14.81 -11.77
N PHE A 157 -0.46 -15.59 -11.66
CA PHE A 157 -1.02 -16.36 -12.78
C PHE A 157 -2.20 -15.65 -13.47
N ASN A 158 -2.43 -14.37 -13.16
CA ASN A 158 -3.51 -13.55 -13.71
C ASN A 158 -4.89 -14.26 -13.67
N SER A 159 -5.17 -14.92 -12.55
CA SER A 159 -6.46 -15.53 -12.28
C SER A 159 -7.50 -14.45 -12.03
N SER A 160 -8.72 -14.66 -12.52
CA SER A 160 -9.83 -13.72 -12.31
C SER A 160 -10.35 -13.69 -10.86
N VAL A 161 -9.79 -14.52 -9.97
CA VAL A 161 -10.25 -14.69 -8.60
C VAL A 161 -9.50 -13.76 -7.65
N LYS A 162 -10.17 -12.72 -7.15
CA LYS A 162 -9.64 -11.84 -6.11
C LYS A 162 -9.75 -12.53 -4.74
N ILE A 163 -8.63 -12.84 -4.09
CA ILE A 163 -8.60 -13.57 -2.81
C ILE A 163 -8.68 -12.56 -1.66
N LEU A 164 -7.76 -11.59 -1.64
CA LEU A 164 -7.82 -10.45 -0.75
C LEU A 164 -8.62 -9.33 -1.43
N GLY A 165 -9.92 -9.28 -1.12
CA GLY A 165 -10.77 -8.16 -1.52
C GLY A 165 -10.49 -6.88 -0.73
N ASP A 166 -11.33 -5.87 -0.89
CA ASP A 166 -11.12 -4.55 -0.25
C ASP A 166 -11.51 -4.53 1.24
N SER A 167 -11.80 -5.69 1.84
CA SER A 167 -12.16 -5.79 3.24
C SER A 167 -11.91 -7.16 3.85
N CYS A 168 -11.27 -7.18 5.02
CA CYS A 168 -11.11 -8.37 5.84
C CYS A 168 -12.38 -8.81 6.59
N MET A 169 -13.47 -8.03 6.54
CA MET A 169 -14.66 -8.22 7.37
C MET A 169 -15.30 -9.61 7.25
N ARG A 170 -15.28 -10.19 6.04
CA ARG A 170 -15.81 -11.55 5.80
C ARG A 170 -15.07 -12.63 6.58
N HIS A 171 -13.78 -12.42 6.84
CA HIS A 171 -12.92 -13.39 7.50
C HIS A 171 -12.85 -13.19 9.02
N LEU A 172 -13.38 -12.10 9.57
CA LEU A 172 -13.39 -11.86 11.02
C LEU A 172 -14.30 -12.83 11.78
N LYS A 173 -13.96 -13.11 13.05
CA LYS A 173 -14.83 -13.88 13.98
C LYS A 173 -16.20 -13.21 14.15
N SER A 174 -16.21 -11.88 14.21
CA SER A 174 -17.41 -11.04 14.19
C SER A 174 -17.07 -9.66 13.60
N ALA A 175 -18.08 -8.87 13.23
CA ALA A 175 -17.88 -7.54 12.64
C ALA A 175 -17.11 -6.55 13.54
N LYS A 176 -17.00 -6.82 14.85
CA LYS A 176 -16.24 -6.00 15.81
C LYS A 176 -14.95 -6.68 16.29
N SER A 177 -14.64 -7.87 15.79
CA SER A 177 -13.45 -8.60 16.20
C SER A 177 -12.20 -8.04 15.53
N LEU A 178 -11.07 -8.15 16.21
CA LEU A 178 -9.73 -7.96 15.62
C LEU A 178 -9.15 -9.26 15.07
N ASN A 179 -9.74 -10.40 15.43
CA ASN A 179 -9.23 -11.71 15.06
C ASN A 179 -9.94 -12.22 13.82
N LEU A 180 -9.18 -12.77 12.89
CA LEU A 180 -9.73 -13.55 11.81
C LEU A 180 -10.24 -14.89 12.35
N CYS A 181 -11.09 -15.56 11.59
CA CYS A 181 -11.67 -16.85 11.92
C CYS A 181 -11.03 -17.92 11.03
N PRO A 182 -10.17 -18.78 11.58
CA PRO A 182 -9.51 -19.84 10.81
C PRO A 182 -10.49 -20.71 10.02
N ASN A 183 -11.64 -21.06 10.61
CA ASN A 183 -12.66 -21.86 9.93
C ASN A 183 -13.28 -21.13 8.72
N LYS A 184 -13.50 -19.81 8.81
CA LYS A 184 -14.01 -19.03 7.67
C LYS A 184 -12.98 -18.91 6.56
N ILE A 185 -11.71 -18.72 6.93
CA ILE A 185 -10.60 -18.69 5.97
C ILE A 185 -10.46 -20.03 5.25
N LEU A 186 -10.43 -21.14 6.00
CA LEU A 186 -10.32 -22.48 5.44
C LEU A 186 -11.49 -22.81 4.51
N SER A 187 -12.72 -22.53 4.94
CA SER A 187 -13.90 -22.71 4.09
C SER A 187 -13.80 -21.86 2.83
N TYR A 188 -13.44 -20.58 2.95
CA TYR A 188 -13.29 -19.70 1.81
C TYR A 188 -12.26 -20.23 0.81
N ILE A 189 -11.08 -20.65 1.29
CA ILE A 189 -10.03 -21.22 0.43
C ILE A 189 -10.49 -22.50 -0.27
N GLN A 190 -11.22 -23.38 0.43
CA GLN A 190 -11.76 -24.63 -0.15
C GLN A 190 -12.81 -24.37 -1.23
N ASP A 191 -13.54 -23.26 -1.13
CA ASP A 191 -14.59 -22.87 -2.08
C ASP A 191 -14.05 -22.11 -3.31
N LEU A 192 -12.74 -21.77 -3.33
CA LEU A 192 -12.15 -21.07 -4.46
C LEU A 192 -12.10 -21.98 -5.70
N PRO A 193 -12.44 -21.48 -6.90
CA PRO A 193 -12.36 -22.24 -8.14
C PRO A 193 -10.91 -22.32 -8.67
N ILE A 194 -9.92 -22.39 -7.77
CA ILE A 194 -8.49 -22.44 -8.10
C ILE A 194 -7.84 -23.58 -7.32
N ASN A 195 -6.96 -24.31 -8.00
CA ASN A 195 -6.19 -25.38 -7.38
C ASN A 195 -4.74 -25.29 -7.83
N TYR A 196 -3.93 -24.55 -7.08
CA TYR A 196 -2.49 -24.48 -7.31
C TYR A 196 -1.79 -25.72 -6.76
N ALA A 197 -0.76 -26.16 -7.50
CA ALA A 197 0.13 -27.23 -7.06
C ALA A 197 0.78 -26.89 -5.71
N ASN A 198 1.01 -27.90 -4.87
CA ASN A 198 1.53 -27.67 -3.51
C ASN A 198 2.96 -27.13 -3.54
N GLU A 199 3.74 -27.47 -4.55
CA GLU A 199 5.09 -26.97 -4.77
C GLU A 199 5.10 -25.44 -4.94
N LEU A 200 4.11 -24.88 -5.66
CA LEU A 200 3.97 -23.44 -5.84
C LEU A 200 3.61 -22.73 -4.53
N LYS A 201 2.74 -23.34 -3.72
CA LYS A 201 2.36 -22.79 -2.41
C LYS A 201 3.57 -22.75 -1.46
N ILE A 202 4.36 -23.84 -1.45
CA ILE A 202 5.58 -23.94 -0.64
C ILE A 202 6.63 -22.93 -1.11
N ASP A 203 6.79 -22.71 -2.42
CA ASP A 203 7.68 -21.68 -2.95
C ASP A 203 7.31 -20.27 -2.46
N ILE A 204 6.03 -19.88 -2.59
CA ILE A 204 5.56 -18.57 -2.12
C ILE A 204 5.67 -18.45 -0.60
N GLU A 205 5.32 -19.50 0.15
CA GLU A 205 5.46 -19.53 1.61
C GLU A 205 6.92 -19.30 2.03
N ASN A 206 7.87 -20.01 1.42
CA ASN A 206 9.30 -19.80 1.68
C ASN A 206 9.76 -18.38 1.31
N LYS A 207 9.25 -17.79 0.22
CA LYS A 207 9.57 -16.41 -0.14
C LYS A 207 9.05 -15.39 0.88
N ILE A 208 7.84 -15.61 1.41
CA ILE A 208 7.28 -14.78 2.49
C ILE A 208 8.16 -14.92 3.74
N ASP A 209 8.49 -16.16 4.14
CA ASP A 209 9.25 -16.42 5.37
C ASP A 209 10.70 -15.93 5.33
N ASN A 210 11.28 -15.79 4.13
CA ASN A 210 12.62 -15.23 3.93
C ASN A 210 12.62 -13.73 3.53
N SER A 211 11.44 -13.09 3.48
CA SER A 211 11.35 -11.67 3.19
C SER A 211 11.87 -10.83 4.35
N ASP A 212 12.44 -9.67 4.03
CA ASP A 212 12.76 -8.62 4.99
C ASP A 212 11.50 -7.85 5.46
N LYS A 213 10.37 -8.05 4.79
CA LYS A 213 9.09 -7.38 5.07
C LYS A 213 8.17 -8.25 5.92
N THR A 214 7.40 -7.61 6.78
CA THR A 214 6.32 -8.26 7.52
C THR A 214 5.15 -8.59 6.58
N ILE A 215 4.26 -9.48 7.02
CA ILE A 215 3.06 -9.79 6.25
C ILE A 215 2.20 -8.55 6.08
N SER A 216 2.05 -7.70 7.10
CA SER A 216 1.30 -6.43 6.97
C SER A 216 1.93 -5.46 5.99
N GLN A 217 3.22 -5.56 5.68
CA GLN A 217 3.85 -4.79 4.61
C GLN A 217 3.62 -5.40 3.23
N ILE A 218 3.28 -6.69 3.13
CA ILE A 218 3.13 -7.43 1.88
C ILE A 218 1.65 -7.55 1.44
N ILE A 219 0.69 -7.57 2.37
CA ILE A 219 -0.72 -7.81 1.99
C ILE A 219 -1.34 -6.60 1.27
N LYS A 220 -2.44 -6.84 0.54
CA LYS A 220 -3.24 -5.77 -0.06
C LYS A 220 -3.64 -4.67 0.95
N GLY A 221 -3.24 -3.43 0.68
CA GLY A 221 -3.49 -2.27 1.55
C GLY A 221 -4.95 -2.10 1.96
N HIS A 222 -5.88 -2.13 0.99
CA HIS A 222 -7.32 -2.04 1.29
C HIS A 222 -7.86 -3.17 2.19
N TYR A 223 -7.33 -4.38 2.06
CA TYR A 223 -7.71 -5.47 2.96
C TYR A 223 -7.26 -5.16 4.41
N LEU A 224 -6.05 -4.61 4.57
CA LEU A 224 -5.49 -4.15 5.85
C LEU A 224 -6.26 -2.96 6.44
N THR A 225 -6.74 -2.03 5.60
CA THR A 225 -7.53 -0.85 6.01
C THR A 225 -8.70 -1.23 6.91
N SER A 226 -9.45 -2.28 6.54
CA SER A 226 -10.59 -2.74 7.34
C SER A 226 -10.19 -3.22 8.73
N PHE A 227 -9.03 -3.90 8.85
CA PHE A 227 -8.49 -4.32 10.14
C PHE A 227 -8.09 -3.12 11.00
N VAL A 228 -7.37 -2.16 10.42
CA VAL A 228 -6.92 -0.94 11.11
C VAL A 228 -8.09 -0.09 11.61
N ILE A 229 -9.16 0.05 10.80
CA ILE A 229 -10.37 0.74 11.23
C ILE A 229 -11.01 0.05 12.44
N ASN A 230 -11.07 -1.28 12.46
CA ASN A 230 -11.60 -2.03 13.59
C ASN A 230 -10.70 -1.93 14.82
N LEU A 231 -9.38 -1.93 14.63
CA LEU A 231 -8.40 -1.71 15.68
C LEU A 231 -8.64 -0.37 16.37
N ILE A 232 -8.64 0.72 15.61
CA ILE A 232 -8.89 2.08 16.13
C ILE A 232 -10.23 2.14 16.87
N LYS A 233 -11.31 1.63 16.27
CA LYS A 233 -12.64 1.59 16.90
C LYS A 233 -12.63 0.81 18.21
N SER A 234 -11.94 -0.32 18.27
CA SER A 234 -11.81 -1.16 19.47
C SER A 234 -11.13 -0.41 20.61
N TYR A 235 -10.01 0.25 20.33
CA TYR A 235 -9.31 1.06 21.33
C TYR A 235 -10.15 2.24 21.81
N ILE A 236 -10.80 2.98 20.90
CA ILE A 236 -11.66 4.10 21.28
C ILE A 236 -12.82 3.64 22.15
N LYS A 237 -13.44 2.49 21.82
CA LYS A 237 -14.49 1.91 22.64
C LYS A 237 -13.96 1.50 24.01
N ARG A 238 -12.79 0.88 24.09
CA ARG A 238 -12.18 0.46 25.36
C ARG A 238 -11.86 1.64 26.28
N PHE A 239 -11.25 2.70 25.75
CA PHE A 239 -10.74 3.81 26.57
C PHE A 239 -11.73 4.96 26.76
N ARG A 240 -12.69 5.16 25.87
CA ARG A 240 -13.73 6.22 26.00
C ARG A 240 -15.14 5.71 26.22
N ASN A 241 -15.36 4.40 26.16
CA ASN A 241 -16.70 3.79 26.14
C ASN A 241 -17.63 4.37 25.06
N LYS A 242 -17.06 4.83 23.93
CA LYS A 242 -17.79 5.41 22.80
C LYS A 242 -17.61 4.58 21.54
N GLU A 243 -18.70 4.40 20.81
CA GLU A 243 -18.63 3.92 19.42
C GLU A 243 -18.49 5.13 18.49
N ILE A 244 -17.68 4.97 17.45
CA ILE A 244 -17.48 6.00 16.43
C ILE A 244 -17.67 5.42 15.04
N THR A 245 -18.11 6.28 14.11
CA THR A 245 -17.99 6.02 12.68
C THR A 245 -16.62 6.51 12.22
N PHE A 246 -15.93 5.69 11.45
CA PHE A 246 -14.59 5.96 10.96
C PHE A 246 -14.54 5.43 9.52
N SER A 247 -14.52 6.34 8.55
CA SER A 247 -14.41 6.07 7.11
C SER A 247 -12.95 5.98 6.68
N ASN A 248 -12.70 5.53 5.45
CA ASN A 248 -11.37 5.51 4.85
C ASN A 248 -10.80 6.94 4.76
N ASP A 249 -11.57 7.92 4.29
CA ASP A 249 -11.11 9.32 4.20
C ASP A 249 -10.72 9.90 5.57
N ASN A 250 -11.49 9.57 6.61
CA ASN A 250 -11.17 10.00 7.98
C ASN A 250 -9.89 9.34 8.49
N LEU A 251 -9.68 8.06 8.18
CA LEU A 251 -8.46 7.33 8.51
C LEU A 251 -7.26 7.97 7.82
N TYR A 252 -7.32 8.13 6.50
CA TYR A 252 -6.25 8.72 5.71
C TYR A 252 -5.89 10.13 6.21
N SER A 253 -6.89 11.01 6.35
CA SER A 253 -6.70 12.37 6.87
C SER A 253 -6.11 12.41 8.29
N SER A 254 -6.39 11.39 9.11
CA SER A 254 -5.85 11.31 10.48
C SER A 254 -4.43 10.78 10.54
N ILE A 255 -3.94 10.14 9.48
CA ILE A 255 -2.66 9.43 9.45
C ILE A 255 -1.61 10.18 8.63
N ILE A 256 -1.97 10.77 7.49
CA ILE A 256 -1.01 11.35 6.56
C ILE A 256 -0.13 12.43 7.20
N ASP A 257 -0.69 13.25 8.10
CA ASP A 257 0.00 14.29 8.86
C ASP A 257 0.99 13.74 9.91
N LYS A 258 0.95 12.43 10.18
CA LYS A 258 1.77 11.72 11.17
C LYS A 258 2.86 10.87 10.55
N ILE A 259 3.08 10.98 9.24
CA ILE A 259 4.12 10.19 8.54
C ILE A 259 5.53 10.44 9.11
N PHE A 260 5.79 11.58 9.75
CA PHE A 260 7.08 11.85 10.39
C PHE A 260 7.42 10.89 11.54
N PHE A 261 6.44 10.13 12.08
CA PHE A 261 6.71 9.12 13.12
C PHE A 261 7.48 7.89 12.62
N ILE A 262 7.66 7.75 11.30
CA ILE A 262 8.42 6.65 10.70
C ILE A 262 9.82 7.06 10.22
N GLU A 263 10.30 8.27 10.54
CA GLU A 263 11.59 8.81 10.08
C GLU A 263 12.81 7.92 10.37
N ASP A 264 12.75 7.09 11.42
CA ASP A 264 13.81 6.17 11.81
C ASP A 264 13.73 4.78 11.15
N LEU A 265 12.66 4.51 10.41
CA LEU A 265 12.38 3.21 9.80
C LEU A 265 12.95 3.10 8.37
N ASP A 266 13.04 1.87 7.88
CA ASP A 266 13.61 1.58 6.56
C ASP A 266 12.66 2.00 5.42
N GLU A 267 11.36 2.00 5.67
CA GLU A 267 10.34 2.54 4.76
C GLU A 267 10.61 4.01 4.45
N TYR A 268 10.89 4.82 5.46
CA TYR A 268 11.15 6.24 5.26
C TYR A 268 12.42 6.48 4.41
N LYS A 269 13.48 5.71 4.67
CA LYS A 269 14.71 5.76 3.87
C LYS A 269 14.45 5.31 2.43
N HIS A 270 13.65 4.27 2.24
CA HIS A 270 13.24 3.79 0.92
C HIS A 270 12.56 4.90 0.12
N TYR A 271 11.56 5.58 0.67
CA TYR A 271 10.86 6.65 -0.04
C TYR A 271 11.76 7.84 -0.38
N LEU A 272 12.69 8.22 0.50
CA LEU A 272 13.69 9.24 0.18
C LEU A 272 14.63 8.79 -0.94
N ASN A 273 15.05 7.52 -0.95
CA ASN A 273 15.89 6.97 -2.00
C ASN A 273 15.15 6.92 -3.35
N GLU A 274 13.90 6.50 -3.37
CA GLU A 274 13.05 6.52 -4.58
C GLU A 274 12.87 7.95 -5.11
N CYS A 275 12.55 8.91 -4.24
CA CYS A 275 12.44 10.31 -4.63
C CYS A 275 13.78 10.91 -5.08
N SER A 276 14.92 10.41 -4.59
CA SER A 276 16.25 10.88 -4.99
C SER A 276 16.63 10.51 -6.44
N LYS A 277 15.93 9.55 -7.05
CA LYS A 277 16.07 9.23 -8.48
C LYS A 277 15.64 10.40 -9.36
N ILE A 278 14.75 11.27 -8.86
CA ILE A 278 14.23 12.43 -9.59
C ILE A 278 15.34 13.45 -9.80
N ASN A 279 15.78 13.57 -11.05
CA ASN A 279 16.79 14.52 -11.48
C ASN A 279 16.28 15.36 -12.66
N TYR A 280 16.57 16.66 -12.65
CA TYR A 280 16.16 17.60 -13.70
C TYR A 280 17.17 17.74 -14.85
N ALA A 281 18.27 16.99 -14.78
CA ALA A 281 19.36 17.02 -15.76
C ALA A 281 18.95 16.48 -17.14
#